data_AF-A0A7V5U7B4-F1
#
_entry.id   AF-A0A7V5U7B4-F1
#
_cell.length_a   1.000
_cell.length_b   1.000
_cell.length_c   1.000
_cell.angle_alpha   90.00
_cell.angle_beta   90.00
_cell.angle_gamma   90.00
#
_symmetry.space_group_name_H-M   'P 1'
#
loop_
_entity.id
_entity.type
_entity.pdbx_description
1 polymer ?
#
loop_
_entity_poly.entity_id
_entity_poly.type
_entity_poly.pdbx_seq_one_letter_code
_entity_poly.pdbx_strand_id
1 'polypeptide(L)'
;MSASRVRTKERASIGLAAMCAGWFKEVGLQAEASGLGAVLQQDYARLVAFLGEHFGTVVAPGVISSVEEAIQAVAAFRRASVDAVVLVHIMWSEDQPLIALLEGCNDLPLVLWHYHPTGHLPAFLTTDDLFRRSGTVGALQGSAVLQRLGIQPLLVRG
;
A
#
# COMPACT_ATOMS: atom_id res chain seq x y z
N MET A 1 9.35 -21.21 32.02
CA MET A 1 8.94 -21.93 30.78
C MET A 1 7.60 -21.36 30.36
N SER A 2 7.59 -20.47 29.38
CA SER A 2 6.36 -19.80 28.90
C SER A 2 5.67 -20.71 27.89
N ALA A 3 4.41 -21.05 28.16
CA ALA A 3 3.60 -21.86 27.28
C ALA A 3 3.28 -21.07 26.00
N SER A 4 3.87 -21.51 24.88
CA SER A 4 3.46 -21.10 23.54
C SER A 4 1.99 -21.49 23.34
N ARG A 5 1.09 -20.51 23.39
CA ARG A 5 -0.30 -20.67 22.96
C ARG A 5 -0.29 -20.82 21.45
N VAL A 6 -0.51 -22.04 20.97
CA VAL A 6 -0.92 -22.27 19.59
C VAL A 6 -2.27 -21.58 19.40
N ARG A 7 -2.29 -20.40 18.77
CA ARG A 7 -3.53 -19.78 18.30
C ARG A 7 -4.18 -20.78 17.34
N THR A 8 -5.36 -21.26 17.68
CA THR A 8 -6.27 -21.89 16.71
C THR A 8 -6.49 -20.92 15.55
N LYS A 9 -6.56 -21.47 14.33
CA LYS A 9 -6.31 -20.86 13.01
C LYS A 9 -7.32 -19.76 12.62
N GLU A 10 -7.37 -18.66 13.37
CA GLU A 10 -8.01 -17.42 12.91
C GLU A 10 -7.20 -16.88 11.72
N ARG A 11 -7.90 -16.38 10.69
CA ARG A 11 -7.25 -15.75 9.54
C ARG A 11 -6.51 -14.50 10.02
N ALA A 12 -5.30 -14.28 9.51
CA ALA A 12 -4.45 -13.16 9.94
C ALA A 12 -5.14 -11.80 9.77
N SER A 13 -4.83 -10.87 10.66
CA SER A 13 -5.17 -9.44 10.57
C SER A 13 -4.03 -8.71 9.89
N ILE A 14 -4.33 -7.85 8.90
CA ILE A 14 -3.31 -7.13 8.14
C ILE A 14 -3.62 -5.64 8.05
N GLY A 15 -2.56 -4.82 7.95
CA GLY A 15 -2.66 -3.43 7.55
C GLY A 15 -2.41 -3.28 6.05
N LEU A 16 -3.28 -2.56 5.32
CA LEU A 16 -3.04 -2.19 3.92
C LEU A 16 -2.46 -0.78 3.86
N ALA A 17 -1.22 -0.66 3.38
CA ALA A 17 -0.57 0.60 3.08
C ALA A 17 -0.54 0.83 1.56
N ALA A 18 -1.52 1.57 1.03
CA ALA A 18 -1.60 1.91 -0.39
C ALA A 18 -0.96 3.28 -0.65
N MET A 19 0.21 3.30 -1.28
CA MET A 19 1.03 4.51 -1.50
C MET A 19 0.72 5.18 -2.84
N CYS A 20 0.61 6.50 -2.81
CA CYS A 20 0.47 7.38 -3.97
C CYS A 20 1.22 8.69 -3.68
N ALA A 21 1.70 9.42 -4.68
CA ALA A 21 2.37 10.70 -4.45
C ALA A 21 1.37 11.82 -4.11
N GLY A 22 1.73 12.68 -3.16
CA GLY A 22 0.96 13.89 -2.83
C GLY A 22 0.83 14.84 -4.02
N TRP A 23 1.89 14.93 -4.83
CA TRP A 23 1.94 15.74 -6.05
C TRP A 23 0.72 15.57 -6.98
N PHE A 24 0.15 14.37 -7.11
CA PHE A 24 -1.04 14.14 -7.94
C PHE A 24 -2.25 14.96 -7.49
N LYS A 25 -2.39 15.22 -6.18
CA LYS A 25 -3.42 16.12 -5.64
C LYS A 25 -3.09 17.56 -6.00
N GLU A 26 -1.82 17.96 -5.84
CA GLU A 26 -1.35 19.34 -6.02
C GLU A 26 -1.52 19.85 -7.46
N VAL A 27 -1.26 19.00 -8.46
CA VAL A 27 -1.41 19.36 -9.88
C VAL A 27 -2.83 19.16 -10.42
N GLY A 28 -3.80 18.89 -9.55
CA GLY A 28 -5.21 18.74 -9.93
C GLY A 28 -5.57 17.43 -10.63
N LEU A 29 -4.65 16.47 -10.70
CA LEU A 29 -4.88 15.14 -11.28
C LEU A 29 -5.76 14.23 -10.38
N GLN A 30 -6.08 14.68 -9.16
CA GLN A 30 -7.08 14.07 -8.29
C GLN A 30 -8.25 15.00 -7.94
N ALA A 31 -8.41 16.13 -8.63
CA ALA A 31 -9.58 17.00 -8.45
C ALA A 31 -10.86 16.27 -8.91
N GLU A 32 -12.04 16.67 -8.41
CA GLU A 32 -13.32 16.06 -8.80
C GLU A 32 -13.58 16.08 -10.31
N ALA A 33 -13.00 17.04 -11.03
CA ALA A 33 -13.06 17.14 -12.49
C ALA A 33 -12.14 16.16 -13.24
N SER A 34 -11.19 15.51 -12.53
CA SER A 34 -10.27 14.52 -13.09
C SER A 34 -10.84 13.11 -12.89
N GLY A 35 -10.89 12.31 -13.97
CA GLY A 35 -11.35 10.91 -13.88
C GLY A 35 -10.42 10.03 -13.03
N LEU A 36 -9.13 10.39 -12.95
CA LEU A 36 -8.10 9.61 -12.28
C LEU A 36 -8.31 9.48 -10.76
N GLY A 37 -8.78 10.53 -10.08
CA GLY A 37 -9.09 10.46 -8.65
C GLY A 37 -10.17 9.42 -8.32
N ALA A 38 -11.26 9.42 -9.09
CA ALA A 38 -12.33 8.43 -8.94
C ALA A 38 -11.85 7.01 -9.24
N VAL A 39 -11.02 6.84 -10.27
CA VAL A 39 -10.44 5.54 -10.63
C VAL A 39 -9.50 5.02 -9.54
N LEU A 40 -8.68 5.88 -8.95
CA LEU A 40 -7.80 5.52 -7.83
C LEU A 40 -8.61 5.02 -6.63
N GLN A 41 -9.71 5.70 -6.28
CA GLN A 41 -10.59 5.24 -5.19
C GLN A 41 -11.24 3.89 -5.51
N GLN A 42 -11.62 3.65 -6.77
CA GLN A 42 -12.14 2.35 -7.21
C GLN A 42 -11.07 1.25 -7.16
N ASP A 43 -9.81 1.55 -7.54
CA ASP A 43 -8.69 0.62 -7.40
C ASP A 43 -8.43 0.29 -5.92
N TYR A 44 -8.43 1.30 -5.05
CA TYR A 44 -8.26 1.13 -3.62
C TYR A 44 -9.37 0.27 -3.01
N ALA A 45 -10.64 0.56 -3.31
CA ALA A 45 -11.77 -0.22 -2.84
C ALA A 45 -11.68 -1.69 -3.28
N ARG A 46 -11.21 -1.95 -4.52
CA ARG A 46 -10.99 -3.31 -5.02
C ARG A 46 -9.88 -4.04 -4.26
N LEU A 47 -8.78 -3.37 -3.94
CA LEU A 47 -7.71 -3.95 -3.10
C LEU A 47 -8.24 -4.36 -1.72
N VAL A 48 -9.00 -3.46 -1.07
CA VAL A 48 -9.58 -3.73 0.25
C VAL A 48 -10.53 -4.91 0.20
N ALA A 49 -11.44 -4.95 -0.80
CA ALA A 49 -12.37 -6.06 -0.97
C ALA A 49 -11.64 -7.39 -1.20
N PHE A 50 -10.68 -7.42 -2.12
CA PHE A 50 -9.88 -8.61 -2.41
C PHE A 50 -9.14 -9.14 -1.17
N LEU A 51 -8.47 -8.26 -0.43
CA LEU A 51 -7.78 -8.66 0.80
C LEU A 51 -8.79 -9.14 1.87
N GLY A 52 -9.98 -8.54 1.93
CA GLY A 52 -11.06 -8.94 2.84
C GLY A 52 -11.56 -10.37 2.60
N GLU A 53 -11.46 -10.89 1.37
CA GLU A 53 -11.83 -12.27 1.05
C GLU A 53 -10.84 -13.31 1.60
N HIS A 54 -9.57 -12.89 1.79
CA HIS A 54 -8.46 -13.78 2.14
C HIS A 54 -8.01 -13.67 3.60
N PHE A 55 -8.18 -12.51 4.22
CA PHE A 55 -7.74 -12.21 5.58
C PHE A 55 -8.91 -12.14 6.57
N GLY A 56 -8.60 -12.14 7.87
CA GLY A 56 -9.62 -12.04 8.92
C GLY A 56 -10.04 -10.60 9.17
N THR A 57 -9.07 -9.68 9.17
CA THR A 57 -9.29 -8.25 9.32
C THR A 57 -8.33 -7.50 8.41
N VAL A 58 -8.84 -6.47 7.73
CA VAL A 58 -8.04 -5.58 6.88
C VAL A 58 -8.19 -4.16 7.40
N VAL A 59 -7.12 -3.61 7.96
CA VAL A 59 -7.07 -2.22 8.41
C VAL A 59 -6.59 -1.38 7.24
N ALA A 60 -7.49 -0.58 6.69
CA ALA A 60 -7.29 0.14 5.43
C ALA A 60 -7.64 1.63 5.64
N PRO A 61 -6.68 2.47 6.09
CA PRO A 61 -6.93 3.86 6.51
C PRO A 61 -7.15 4.83 5.34
N GLY A 62 -6.99 4.39 4.10
CA GLY A 62 -7.04 5.18 2.88
C GLY A 62 -5.78 5.02 2.03
N VAL A 63 -5.72 5.83 0.97
CA VAL A 63 -4.50 6.03 0.16
C VAL A 63 -3.57 6.99 0.90
N ILE A 64 -2.32 6.61 1.07
CA ILE A 64 -1.27 7.35 1.77
C ILE A 64 -0.48 8.15 0.75
N SER A 65 -0.44 9.46 0.95
CA SER A 65 0.19 10.45 0.08
C SER A 65 1.01 11.51 0.80
N SER A 66 0.98 11.53 2.13
CA SER A 66 1.81 12.41 2.95
C SER A 66 2.43 11.66 4.15
N VAL A 67 3.40 12.30 4.79
CA VAL A 67 4.04 11.78 6.02
C VAL A 67 3.01 11.67 7.15
N GLU A 68 2.10 12.65 7.25
CA GLU A 68 1.03 12.66 8.26
C GLU A 68 0.07 11.49 8.07
N GLU A 69 -0.36 11.24 6.82
CA GLU A 69 -1.20 10.08 6.48
C GLU A 69 -0.48 8.75 6.77
N ALA A 70 0.84 8.67 6.53
CA ALA A 70 1.65 7.50 6.87
C ALA A 70 1.70 7.27 8.40
N ILE A 71 1.91 8.31 9.19
CA ILE A 71 1.90 8.24 10.66
C ILE A 71 0.52 7.80 11.18
N GLN A 72 -0.56 8.33 10.60
CA GLN A 72 -1.92 7.93 10.93
C GLN A 72 -2.18 6.46 10.60
N ALA A 73 -1.70 5.99 9.45
CA ALA A 73 -1.79 4.58 9.06
C ALA A 73 -1.06 3.66 10.04
N VAL A 74 0.17 4.00 10.43
CA VAL A 74 0.95 3.29 11.46
C VAL A 74 0.16 3.22 12.77
N ALA A 75 -0.41 4.34 13.23
CA ALA A 75 -1.20 4.38 14.45
C ALA A 75 -2.45 3.49 14.37
N ALA A 76 -3.11 3.42 13.21
CA ALA A 76 -4.24 2.54 12.97
C ALA A 76 -3.82 1.06 13.02
N PHE A 77 -2.71 0.70 12.36
CA PHE A 77 -2.17 -0.67 12.35
C PHE A 77 -1.80 -1.14 13.76
N ARG A 78 -1.13 -0.30 14.54
CA ARG A 78 -0.76 -0.60 15.93
C ARG A 78 -1.98 -0.76 16.83
N ARG A 79 -2.96 0.14 16.73
CA ARG A 79 -4.20 0.07 17.52
C ARG A 79 -4.97 -1.22 17.25
N ALA A 80 -5.00 -1.66 16.00
CA ALA A 80 -5.65 -2.90 15.59
C ALA A 80 -4.79 -4.15 15.81
N SER A 81 -3.53 -4.00 16.23
CA SER A 81 -2.58 -5.11 16.44
C SER A 81 -2.50 -6.04 15.23
N VAL A 82 -2.30 -5.47 14.04
CA VAL A 82 -2.16 -6.26 12.80
C VAL A 82 -0.95 -7.19 12.87
N ASP A 83 -1.07 -8.37 12.26
CA ASP A 83 0.00 -9.39 12.23
C ASP A 83 1.07 -9.08 11.17
N ALA A 84 0.72 -8.30 10.13
CA ALA A 84 1.63 -7.89 9.06
C ALA A 84 1.12 -6.63 8.33
N VAL A 85 2.00 -5.99 7.56
CA VAL A 85 1.65 -4.88 6.66
C VAL A 85 1.79 -5.34 5.21
N VAL A 86 0.75 -5.12 4.42
CA VAL A 86 0.77 -5.25 2.95
C VAL A 86 0.99 -3.87 2.37
N LEU A 87 2.19 -3.66 1.83
CA LEU A 87 2.59 -2.44 1.13
C LEU A 87 2.30 -2.59 -0.36
N VAL A 88 1.57 -1.63 -0.91
CA VAL A 88 1.25 -1.52 -2.33
C VAL A 88 1.56 -0.11 -2.80
N HIS A 89 2.38 0.04 -3.83
CA HIS A 89 2.41 1.28 -4.59
C HIS A 89 1.26 1.26 -5.58
N ILE A 90 0.09 1.79 -5.18
CA ILE A 90 -1.11 1.80 -6.03
C ILE A 90 -0.91 2.72 -7.24
N MET A 91 -0.09 3.76 -7.06
CA MET A 91 0.52 4.59 -8.09
C MET A 91 1.96 4.90 -7.66
N TRP A 92 2.71 5.65 -8.48
CA TRP A 92 3.99 6.20 -8.05
C TRP A 92 3.81 7.02 -6.77
N SER A 93 4.78 6.95 -5.86
CA SER A 93 4.77 7.61 -4.58
C SER A 93 6.14 8.19 -4.24
N GLU A 94 6.14 9.19 -3.38
CA GLU A 94 7.38 9.81 -2.86
C GLU A 94 8.00 8.94 -1.76
N ASP A 95 9.29 9.15 -1.53
CA ASP A 95 10.05 8.37 -0.55
C ASP A 95 9.71 8.77 0.89
N GLN A 96 9.40 10.05 1.15
CA GLN A 96 9.22 10.57 2.51
C GLN A 96 8.04 9.90 3.24
N PRO A 97 6.82 9.77 2.65
CA PRO A 97 5.74 9.00 3.27
C PRO A 97 6.09 7.52 3.46
N LEU A 98 6.82 6.92 2.51
CA LEU A 98 7.25 5.53 2.59
C LEU A 98 8.23 5.31 3.76
N ILE A 99 9.21 6.19 3.93
CA ILE A 99 10.17 6.12 5.04
C ILE A 99 9.44 6.20 6.37
N ALA A 100 8.54 7.17 6.54
CA ALA A 100 7.76 7.32 7.77
C ALA A 100 6.91 6.08 8.10
N LEU A 101 6.28 5.48 7.08
CA LEU A 101 5.53 4.23 7.22
C LEU A 101 6.43 3.07 7.68
N LEU A 102 7.57 2.90 7.01
CA LEU A 102 8.49 1.77 7.24
C LEU A 102 9.18 1.85 8.60
N GLU A 103 9.64 3.03 9.00
CA GLU A 103 10.18 3.26 10.33
C GLU A 103 9.12 3.01 11.41
N GLY A 104 7.88 3.44 11.15
CA GLY A 104 6.75 3.24 12.04
C GLY A 104 6.25 1.79 12.14
N CYS A 105 6.59 0.92 11.19
CA CYS A 105 6.18 -0.50 11.15
C CYS A 105 7.38 -1.47 11.19
N ASN A 106 8.55 -1.03 11.65
CA ASN A 106 9.79 -1.81 11.59
C ASN A 106 9.78 -3.12 12.39
N ASP A 107 8.82 -3.28 13.31
CA ASP A 107 8.57 -4.46 14.12
C ASP A 107 7.57 -5.45 13.49
N LEU A 108 6.97 -5.09 12.35
CA LEU A 108 5.96 -5.90 11.67
C LEU A 108 6.52 -6.55 10.40
N PRO A 109 6.15 -7.81 10.11
CA PRO A 109 6.40 -8.42 8.81
C PRO A 109 5.83 -7.57 7.67
N LEU A 110 6.63 -7.35 6.64
CA LEU A 110 6.25 -6.58 5.46
C LEU A 110 6.05 -7.51 4.27
N VAL A 111 4.89 -7.37 3.62
CA VAL A 111 4.62 -7.94 2.30
C VAL A 111 4.62 -6.80 1.29
N LEU A 112 5.52 -6.84 0.32
CA LEU A 112 5.50 -5.89 -0.80
C LEU A 112 4.76 -6.56 -1.97
N TRP A 113 3.55 -6.08 -2.23
CA TRP A 113 2.72 -6.59 -3.33
C TRP A 113 2.83 -5.68 -4.54
N HIS A 114 3.40 -6.23 -5.63
CA HIS A 114 3.49 -5.59 -6.92
C HIS A 114 2.11 -5.66 -7.59
N TYR A 115 1.23 -4.73 -7.21
CA TYR A 115 -0.11 -4.61 -7.78
C TYR A 115 -0.05 -4.07 -9.20
N HIS A 116 -0.87 -4.66 -10.08
CA HIS A 116 -1.12 -4.13 -11.41
C HIS A 116 -2.64 -4.10 -11.67
N PRO A 117 -3.25 -2.92 -11.87
CA PRO A 117 -4.70 -2.71 -11.68
C PRO A 117 -5.61 -3.46 -12.65
N THR A 118 -5.08 -3.95 -13.75
CA THR A 118 -5.83 -4.61 -14.83
C THR A 118 -5.23 -5.95 -15.24
N GLY A 119 -4.09 -6.36 -14.68
CA GLY A 119 -3.34 -7.56 -15.11
C GLY A 119 -2.80 -7.56 -16.56
N HIS A 120 -3.11 -6.56 -17.39
CA HIS A 120 -2.64 -6.50 -18.79
C HIS A 120 -2.36 -5.06 -19.23
N LEU A 121 -1.42 -4.88 -20.16
CA LEU A 121 -1.13 -3.56 -20.75
C LEU A 121 -2.03 -3.35 -21.98
N PRO A 122 -2.75 -2.22 -22.10
CA PRO A 122 -3.53 -1.91 -23.29
C PRO A 122 -2.61 -1.58 -24.46
N ALA A 123 -3.11 -1.73 -25.69
CA ALA A 123 -2.35 -1.44 -26.90
C ALA A 123 -1.92 0.04 -27.00
N PHE A 124 -2.70 0.94 -26.40
CA PHE A 124 -2.43 2.37 -26.32
C PHE A 124 -2.67 2.84 -24.89
N LEU A 125 -1.80 3.71 -24.39
CA LEU A 125 -1.91 4.30 -23.05
C LEU A 125 -2.33 5.76 -23.18
N THR A 126 -3.37 6.14 -22.44
CA THR A 126 -3.61 7.54 -22.12
C THR A 126 -2.62 8.01 -21.04
N THR A 127 -2.56 9.32 -20.80
CA THR A 127 -1.80 9.88 -19.67
C THR A 127 -2.31 9.35 -18.32
N ASP A 128 -3.63 9.21 -18.17
CA ASP A 128 -4.23 8.65 -16.95
C ASP A 128 -3.86 7.17 -16.77
N ASP A 129 -3.82 6.39 -17.86
CA ASP A 129 -3.35 5.01 -17.81
C ASP A 129 -1.89 4.91 -17.36
N LEU A 130 -1.04 5.82 -17.86
CA LEU A 130 0.37 5.90 -17.47
C LEU A 130 0.48 6.15 -15.96
N PHE A 131 -0.22 7.15 -15.43
CA PHE A 131 -0.18 7.46 -14.01
C PHE A 131 -0.76 6.35 -13.15
N ARG A 132 -1.90 5.79 -13.55
CA ARG A 132 -2.55 4.68 -12.85
C ARG A 132 -1.66 3.43 -12.76
N ARG A 133 -0.75 3.22 -13.73
CA ARG A 133 0.17 2.07 -13.79
C ARG A 133 1.56 2.37 -13.23
N SER A 134 1.80 3.60 -12.79
CA SER A 134 3.10 4.04 -12.29
C SER A 134 3.51 3.40 -10.95
N GLY A 135 2.63 2.61 -10.33
CA GLY A 135 2.92 1.84 -9.12
C GLY A 135 4.14 0.92 -9.24
N THR A 136 4.41 0.35 -10.42
CA THR A 136 5.62 -0.46 -10.66
C THR A 136 6.90 0.39 -10.53
N VAL A 137 6.86 1.64 -11.00
CA VAL A 137 7.98 2.59 -10.82
C VAL A 137 8.13 2.96 -9.35
N GLY A 138 7.01 3.21 -8.66
CA GLY A 138 7.00 3.45 -7.21
C GLY A 138 7.62 2.29 -6.42
N ALA A 139 7.27 1.05 -6.74
CA ALA A 139 7.84 -0.14 -6.10
C ALA A 139 9.33 -0.31 -6.38
N LEU A 140 9.78 -0.03 -7.61
CA LEU A 140 11.20 -0.06 -7.95
C LEU A 140 11.97 1.04 -7.20
N GLN A 141 11.45 2.27 -7.15
CA GLN A 141 12.08 3.37 -6.42
C GLN A 141 12.12 3.07 -4.90
N GLY A 142 11.01 2.62 -4.33
CA GLY A 142 10.89 2.24 -2.92
C GLY A 142 11.79 1.07 -2.52
N SER A 143 12.23 0.23 -3.48
CA SER A 143 13.21 -0.83 -3.20
C SER A 143 14.55 -0.29 -2.68
N ALA A 144 14.97 0.89 -3.12
CA ALA A 144 16.18 1.53 -2.60
C ALA A 144 16.02 1.94 -1.13
N VAL A 145 14.82 2.43 -0.75
CA VAL A 145 14.49 2.74 0.64
C VAL A 145 14.50 1.48 1.50
N LEU A 146 13.86 0.40 1.03
CA LEU A 146 13.85 -0.89 1.72
C LEU A 146 15.27 -1.43 1.95
N GLN A 147 16.12 -1.37 0.91
CA GLN A 147 17.51 -1.78 1.00
C GLN A 147 18.28 -0.93 2.03
N ARG A 148 18.12 0.40 1.99
CA ARG A 148 18.76 1.32 2.93
C ARG A 148 18.36 1.05 4.37
N LEU A 149 17.10 0.71 4.62
CA LEU A 149 16.58 0.40 5.96
C LEU A 149 16.83 -1.05 6.39
N GLY A 150 17.44 -1.88 5.54
CA GLY A 150 17.71 -3.29 5.84
C GLY A 150 16.44 -4.15 5.92
N ILE A 151 15.33 -3.71 5.32
CA ILE A 151 14.05 -4.40 5.34
C ILE A 151 14.00 -5.41 4.20
N GLN A 152 13.69 -6.66 4.52
CA GLN A 152 13.52 -7.75 3.56
C GLN A 152 12.05 -8.13 3.48
N PRO A 153 11.26 -7.56 2.54
CA PRO A 153 9.85 -7.90 2.43
C PRO A 153 9.65 -9.29 1.83
N LEU A 154 8.51 -9.91 2.14
CA LEU A 154 7.97 -10.96 1.30
C LEU A 154 7.45 -10.33 0.01
N LEU A 155 8.08 -10.67 -1.12
CA LEU A 155 7.66 -10.18 -2.43
C LEU A 155 6.52 -11.02 -2.99
N VAL A 156 5.40 -10.37 -3.31
CA VAL A 156 4.25 -10.99 -3.99
C VAL A 156 4.04 -10.30 -5.33
N ARG A 157 3.92 -11.11 -6.39
CA ARG A 157 3.68 -10.64 -7.76
C ARG A 157 2.27 -11.06 -8.16
N GLY A 158 1.48 -10.10 -8.64
CA GLY A 158 0.16 -10.31 -9.22
C GLY A 158 0.16 -10.13 -10.73
#